data_AF-A0ABD2YHE4-F1
#
_entry.id   AF-A0ABD2YHE4-F1
#
_cell.length_a   1.000
_cell.length_b   1.000
_cell.length_c   1.000
_cell.angle_alpha   90.00
_cell.angle_beta   90.00
_cell.angle_gamma   90.00
#
_symmetry.space_group_name_H-M   'P 1'
#
loop_
_entity.id
_entity.type
_entity.pdbx_description
1 polymer ?
#
loop_
_entity_poly.entity_id
_entity_poly.type
_entity_poly.pdbx_seq_one_letter_code
_entity_poly.pdbx_strand_id
1 'polypeptide(L)'
;MASNSTWTAKQNKLFENALAIYDKDTPDRFQKMAKHVGGKTVEEVKKHYEMLVEDINHIESGKVPLPNYNSNGNNNKGYQFMDDQEQRMKYLKLQ
;
A
#
# COMPACT_ATOMS: atom_id res chain seq x y z
N MET A 1 4.13 1.94 27.08
CA MET A 1 5.14 2.25 26.05
C MET A 1 4.63 1.68 24.73
N ALA A 2 4.19 2.50 23.80
CA ALA A 2 3.82 2.01 22.47
C ALA A 2 5.12 1.60 21.77
N SER A 3 5.32 0.31 21.54
CA SER A 3 6.40 -0.17 20.70
C SER A 3 6.23 0.48 19.33
N ASN A 4 7.23 1.27 18.91
CA ASN A 4 7.32 1.74 17.53
C ASN A 4 7.62 0.51 16.66
N SER A 5 6.56 -0.22 16.34
CA SER A 5 6.61 -1.44 15.54
C SER A 5 6.83 -1.03 14.09
N THR A 6 8.09 -1.03 13.67
CA THR A 6 8.46 -0.72 12.29
C THR A 6 7.80 -1.75 11.37
N TRP A 7 7.04 -1.25 10.39
CA TRP A 7 6.45 -2.08 9.35
C TRP A 7 7.49 -2.37 8.28
N THR A 8 7.77 -3.65 8.04
CA THR A 8 8.62 -4.05 6.90
C THR A 8 7.84 -3.94 5.60
N ALA A 9 8.54 -3.77 4.47
CA ALA A 9 7.91 -3.77 3.15
C ALA A 9 7.09 -5.05 2.88
N LYS A 10 7.58 -6.21 3.34
CA LYS A 10 6.87 -7.49 3.24
C LYS A 10 5.56 -7.46 4.04
N GLN A 11 5.58 -6.97 5.28
CA GLN A 11 4.38 -6.87 6.11
C GLN A 11 3.38 -5.87 5.53
N ASN A 12 3.85 -4.74 5.00
CA ASN A 12 2.98 -3.76 4.36
C ASN A 12 2.27 -4.36 3.13
N LYS A 13 3.01 -5.11 2.30
CA LYS A 13 2.41 -5.82 1.15
C LYS A 13 1.37 -6.86 1.58
N LEU A 14 1.64 -7.60 2.65
CA LEU A 14 0.65 -8.54 3.21
C LEU A 14 -0.57 -7.82 3.78
N PHE A 15 -0.39 -6.65 4.36
CA PHE A 15 -1.49 -5.82 4.86
C PHE A 15 -2.37 -5.29 3.73
N GLU A 16 -1.78 -4.80 2.63
CA GLU A 16 -2.51 -4.37 1.43
C GLU A 16 -3.30 -5.54 0.82
N ASN A 17 -2.68 -6.72 0.70
CA ASN A 17 -3.39 -7.93 0.26
C ASN A 17 -4.55 -8.28 1.21
N ALA A 18 -4.34 -8.16 2.51
CA ALA A 18 -5.38 -8.42 3.49
C ALA A 18 -6.55 -7.43 3.37
N LEU A 19 -6.30 -6.16 3.04
CA LEU A 19 -7.36 -5.17 2.75
C LEU A 19 -8.20 -5.55 1.53
N ALA A 20 -7.59 -6.16 0.51
CA ALA A 20 -8.29 -6.64 -0.68
C ALA A 20 -9.12 -7.91 -0.42
N ILE A 21 -8.65 -8.79 0.46
CA ILE A 21 -9.33 -10.05 0.80
C ILE A 21 -10.47 -9.83 1.81
N TYR A 22 -10.24 -8.99 2.82
CA TYR A 22 -11.17 -8.73 3.90
C TYR A 22 -11.76 -7.33 3.75
N ASP A 23 -12.95 -7.27 3.16
CA ASP A 23 -13.71 -6.05 3.00
C ASP A 23 -14.23 -5.48 4.34
N LYS A 24 -14.96 -4.36 4.27
CA LYS A 24 -15.51 -3.68 5.45
C LYS A 24 -16.60 -4.48 6.18
N ASP A 25 -17.28 -5.37 5.47
CA ASP A 25 -18.42 -6.14 5.98
C ASP A 25 -17.96 -7.50 6.56
N THR A 26 -16.68 -7.84 6.39
CA THR A 26 -16.07 -9.04 6.94
C THR A 26 -16.10 -9.02 8.49
N PRO A 27 -16.74 -10.00 9.14
CA PRO A 27 -16.70 -10.10 10.60
C PRO A 27 -15.28 -10.40 11.06
N ASP A 28 -14.90 -9.79 12.19
CA ASP A 28 -13.55 -9.87 12.78
C ASP A 28 -12.43 -9.49 11.81
N ARG A 29 -12.70 -8.56 10.88
CA ARG A 29 -11.79 -8.10 9.82
C ARG A 29 -10.35 -7.93 10.30
N PHE A 30 -10.15 -7.12 11.33
CA PHE A 30 -8.80 -6.81 11.83
C PHE A 30 -8.10 -8.00 12.48
N GLN A 31 -8.85 -8.94 13.08
CA GLN A 31 -8.24 -10.18 13.61
C GLN A 31 -7.75 -11.07 12.47
N LYS A 32 -8.54 -11.19 11.39
CA LYS A 32 -8.15 -11.94 10.18
C LYS A 32 -6.97 -11.28 9.48
N MET A 33 -6.95 -9.96 9.38
CA MET A 33 -5.83 -9.20 8.84
C MET A 33 -4.56 -9.40 9.66
N ALA A 34 -4.61 -9.29 10.99
CA ALA A 34 -3.43 -9.51 11.86
C ALA A 34 -2.87 -10.92 11.70
N LYS A 35 -3.74 -11.94 11.61
CA LYS A 35 -3.35 -13.31 11.31
C LYS A 35 -2.71 -13.45 9.92
N HIS A 36 -3.22 -12.75 8.91
CA HIS A 36 -2.70 -12.80 7.54
C HIS A 36 -1.33 -12.10 7.41
N VAL A 37 -1.15 -10.95 8.06
CA VAL A 37 0.11 -10.20 8.06
C VAL A 37 1.19 -10.95 8.81
N GLY A 38 0.86 -11.51 9.98
CA GLY A 38 1.80 -12.21 10.86
C GLY A 38 2.78 -11.27 11.57
N GLY A 39 3.02 -11.53 12.86
CA GLY A 39 3.96 -10.74 13.66
C GLY A 39 3.53 -9.28 13.91
N LYS A 40 2.24 -9.00 13.77
CA LYS A 40 1.58 -7.74 14.14
C LYS A 40 0.33 -8.04 14.94
N THR A 41 0.04 -7.24 15.96
CA THR A 41 -1.19 -7.36 16.76
C THR A 41 -2.37 -6.70 16.05
N VAL A 42 -3.58 -6.98 16.53
CA VAL A 42 -4.80 -6.36 15.99
C VAL A 42 -4.77 -4.85 16.16
N GLU A 43 -4.25 -4.36 17.27
CA GLU A 43 -4.11 -2.94 17.60
C GLU A 43 -3.11 -2.26 16.66
N GLU A 44 -1.97 -2.92 16.36
CA GLU A 44 -0.99 -2.39 15.41
C GLU A 44 -1.56 -2.33 13.98
N VAL A 45 -2.34 -3.33 13.57
CA VAL A 45 -3.02 -3.33 12.26
C VAL A 45 -4.08 -2.24 12.18
N LYS A 46 -4.88 -2.04 13.23
CA LYS A 46 -5.87 -0.94 13.30
C LYS A 46 -5.21 0.42 13.20
N LYS A 47 -4.14 0.65 13.97
CA LYS A 47 -3.39 1.90 13.93
C LYS A 47 -2.79 2.15 12.54
N HIS A 48 -2.26 1.12 11.88
CA HIS A 48 -1.73 1.24 10.52
C HIS A 48 -2.82 1.57 9.50
N TYR A 49 -4.00 0.99 9.66
CA TYR A 49 -5.18 1.31 8.85
C TYR A 49 -5.65 2.77 9.04
N GLU A 50 -5.69 3.26 10.28
CA GLU A 50 -6.07 4.64 10.58
C GLU A 50 -5.10 5.65 9.94
N MET A 51 -3.79 5.41 10.02
CA MET A 51 -2.78 6.25 9.35
C MET A 51 -2.97 6.24 7.83
N LEU A 52 -3.24 5.09 7.22
CA LEU A 52 -3.52 5.00 5.79
C LEU A 52 -4.75 5.83 5.38
N VAL A 53 -5.82 5.77 6.17
CA VAL A 53 -7.03 6.57 5.92
C VAL A 53 -6.74 8.07 6.05
N GLU A 54 -5.96 8.46 7.05
CA GLU A 54 -5.53 9.86 7.23
C GLU A 54 -4.70 10.36 6.04
N ASP A 55 -3.74 9.57 5.57
CA ASP A 55 -2.92 9.89 4.40
C ASP A 55 -3.76 10.06 3.13
N ILE A 56 -4.72 9.15 2.90
CA ILE A 56 -5.66 9.27 1.77
C ILE A 56 -6.48 10.57 1.89
N ASN A 57 -7.02 10.86 3.07
CA ASN A 57 -7.77 12.11 3.30
C ASN A 57 -6.90 13.36 3.04
N HIS A 58 -5.61 13.32 3.40
CA HIS A 58 -4.68 14.42 3.11
C HIS A 58 -4.42 14.58 1.61
N ILE A 59 -4.29 13.48 0.87
CA ILE A 59 -4.14 13.49 -0.59
C ILE A 59 -5.41 14.06 -1.23
N GLU A 60 -6.58 13.54 -0.88
CA GLU A 60 -7.87 13.92 -1.47
C GLU A 60 -8.29 15.36 -1.13
N SER A 61 -7.92 15.85 0.05
CA SER A 61 -8.16 17.26 0.45
C SER A 61 -7.17 18.25 -0.15
N GLY A 62 -6.25 17.79 -1.02
CA GLY A 62 -5.25 18.66 -1.67
C GLY A 62 -4.21 19.24 -0.71
N LYS A 63 -4.04 18.64 0.47
CA LYS A 63 -3.02 19.05 1.46
C LYS A 63 -1.64 18.51 1.12
N VAL A 64 -1.53 17.60 0.15
CA VAL A 64 -0.26 17.15 -0.42
C VAL A 64 0.05 18.01 -1.65
N PRO A 65 1.14 18.80 -1.65
CA PRO A 65 1.52 19.58 -2.83
C PRO A 65 1.84 18.63 -3.97
N LEU A 66 1.17 18.82 -5.11
CA LEU A 66 1.52 18.09 -6.33
C LEU A 66 2.95 18.48 -6.74
N PRO A 67 3.77 17.51 -7.19
CA PRO A 67 5.06 17.83 -7.79
C PRO A 67 4.88 18.86 -8.91
N ASN A 68 5.80 19.82 -9.02
CA ASN A 68 5.84 20.72 -10.16
C ASN A 68 6.26 19.93 -11.40
N TYR A 69 5.30 19.26 -12.04
CA TYR A 69 5.48 18.67 -13.34
C TYR A 69 5.58 19.83 -14.34
N ASN A 70 6.81 20.22 -14.71
CA ASN A 70 7.04 21.22 -15.75
C ASN A 70 6.21 20.85 -17.00
N SER A 71 5.08 21.53 -17.18
CA SER A 71 4.28 21.45 -18.40
C SER A 71 4.95 22.29 -19.48
N ASN A 72 6.14 21.87 -19.90
CA ASN A 72 6.73 22.37 -21.14
C ASN A 72 6.12 21.53 -22.27
N GLY A 73 5.19 22.14 -23.01
CA GLY A 73 4.35 21.49 -24.00
C GLY A 73 5.10 20.71 -25.09
N ASN A 74 4.37 19.78 -25.70
CA ASN A 74 4.72 18.93 -26.85
C ASN A 74 5.86 17.93 -26.64
N ASN A 75 5.50 16.65 -26.45
CA ASN A 75 5.52 15.66 -27.54
C ASN A 75 5.11 14.28 -27.00
N ASN A 76 4.29 13.58 -27.78
CA ASN A 76 3.90 12.17 -27.63
C ASN A 76 5.03 11.30 -27.04
N LYS A 77 4.82 10.77 -25.84
CA LYS A 77 5.36 9.48 -25.36
C LYS A 77 4.56 9.13 -24.12
N GLY A 78 3.51 8.33 -24.32
CA GLY A 78 2.78 7.70 -23.22
C GLY A 78 3.78 6.98 -22.33
N TYR A 79 3.75 7.30 -21.04
CA TYR A 79 4.44 6.50 -20.05
C TYR A 79 3.80 5.12 -20.09
N GLN A 80 4.49 4.15 -20.69
CA GLN A 80 4.16 2.74 -20.55
C GLN A 80 4.29 2.43 -19.07
N PHE A 81 3.15 2.28 -18.40
CA PHE A 81 3.03 1.51 -17.17
C PHE A 81 3.63 0.13 -17.47
N MET A 82 4.88 -0.10 -17.11
CA MET A 82 5.42 -1.45 -17.10
C MET A 82 4.69 -2.18 -15.98
N ASP A 83 3.86 -3.14 -16.36
CA ASP A 83 3.20 -4.05 -15.42
C ASP A 83 4.29 -4.79 -14.63
N ASP A 84 4.27 -4.64 -13.30
CA ASP A 84 5.26 -5.23 -12.39
C ASP A 84 5.40 -6.76 -12.58
N GLN A 85 4.40 -7.43 -13.18
CA GLN A 85 4.51 -8.85 -13.49
C GLN A 85 5.45 -9.13 -14.66
N GLU A 86 5.62 -8.22 -15.62
CA GLU A 86 6.51 -8.41 -16.77
C GLU A 86 7.98 -8.35 -16.36
N GLN A 87 8.35 -7.42 -15.47
CA GLN A 87 9.68 -7.40 -14.85
C GLN A 87 9.91 -8.65 -13.99
N ARG A 88 8.90 -9.08 -13.24
CA ARG A 88 8.98 -10.30 -12.41
C ARG A 88 9.15 -11.56 -13.26
N MET A 89 8.47 -11.64 -14.40
CA MET A 89 8.61 -12.74 -15.37
C MET A 89 9.97 -12.74 -16.07
N LYS A 90 10.57 -11.56 -16.32
CA LYS A 90 11.93 -11.46 -16.88
C LYS A 90 12.98 -12.10 -15.98
N TYR A 91 12.91 -11.85 -14.67
CA TYR A 91 13.86 -12.42 -13.70
C TYR A 91 13.71 -13.94 -13.53
N LEU A 92 12.52 -14.50 -13.78
CA LEU A 92 12.30 -15.96 -13.73
C LEU A 92 12.85 -16.71 -14.94
N LYS A 93 13.06 -16.04 -16.08
CA LYS A 93 13.55 -16.68 -17.33
C LYS A 93 15.07 -16.79 -17.41
N LEU A 94 15.79 -16.42 -16.35
CA LEU A 94 17.26 -16.36 -16.34
C LEU A 94 17.94 -17.56 -15.66
N GLN A 95 17.28 -18.73 -15.62
CA GLN A 95 17.87 -20.02 -15.22
C GLN A 95 17.82 -21.02 -16.37
#